data_AF-A0A930SRV0-F1
#
_entry.id   AF-A0A930SRV0-F1
#
_cell.length_a   1.000
_cell.length_b   1.000
_cell.length_c   1.000
_cell.angle_alpha   90.00
_cell.angle_beta   90.00
_cell.angle_gamma   90.00
#
_symmetry.space_group_name_H-M   'P 1'
#
loop_
_entity.id
_entity.type
_entity.pdbx_description
1 polymer ?
#
loop_
_entity_poly.entity_id
_entity_poly.type
_entity_poly.pdbx_seq_one_letter_code
_entity_poly.pdbx_strand_id
1 'polypeptide(L)'
;MLKETAAARQQGLSQELFYPISTRDRAIPARLAGALGEQARSARQDPEQAWRGQLRLTFRGSAGQGFGVFLTHGVSLHLFGEANDSVGKSMSGGQIVISPHPEARFAAAEQSILGNCALYGATGGRLYAQGRAGDRFAVRNSGATAVVEGAGLHCCEYMTQGLVLVLGPVSDNAGAGMTGGVLFLYGDQAAQVNPAFLQEVPLNRANESELKALLDDYLQATGSARARAILADWAEHRQLFHRFVPLKQAQTELAGTAAPEAQITEKVR
;
A
#
# COMPACT_ATOMS: atom_id res chain seq x y z
N MET A 1 7.45 -5.32 -23.56
CA MET A 1 8.03 -4.68 -22.35
C MET A 1 9.56 -4.65 -22.29
N LEU A 2 10.30 -5.75 -22.03
CA LEU A 2 11.77 -5.66 -21.81
C LEU A 2 12.56 -5.04 -22.98
N LYS A 3 12.18 -5.38 -24.22
CA LYS A 3 12.75 -4.80 -25.44
C LYS A 3 12.36 -3.33 -25.62
N GLU A 4 11.08 -3.02 -25.44
CA GLU A 4 10.53 -1.66 -25.59
C GLU A 4 11.11 -0.66 -24.60
N THR A 5 11.47 -1.11 -23.40
CA THR A 5 12.07 -0.27 -22.36
C THR A 5 13.60 -0.25 -22.39
N ALA A 6 14.24 -0.97 -23.33
CA ALA A 6 15.70 -1.10 -23.36
C ALA A 6 16.39 0.26 -23.52
N ALA A 7 15.96 1.07 -24.49
CA ALA A 7 16.53 2.40 -24.73
C ALA A 7 16.33 3.32 -23.52
N ALA A 8 15.12 3.36 -22.94
CA ALA A 8 14.83 4.18 -21.77
C ALA A 8 15.66 3.78 -20.55
N ARG A 9 15.86 2.47 -20.32
CA ARG A 9 16.70 1.97 -19.22
C ARG A 9 18.18 2.25 -19.42
N GLN A 10 18.68 2.22 -20.65
CA GLN A 10 20.09 2.50 -20.96
C GLN A 10 20.40 4.00 -20.90
N GLN A 11 19.47 4.85 -21.32
CA GLN A 11 19.67 6.30 -21.42
C GLN A 11 19.15 7.06 -20.19
N GLY A 12 18.63 6.34 -19.18
CA GLY A 12 18.05 6.98 -17.98
C GLY A 12 16.77 7.78 -18.26
N LEU A 13 16.10 7.52 -19.38
CA LEU A 13 14.90 8.25 -19.77
C LEU A 13 13.65 7.70 -19.08
N SER A 14 12.64 8.55 -18.98
CA SER A 14 11.30 8.13 -18.59
C SER A 14 10.50 7.70 -19.83
N GLN A 15 9.65 6.71 -19.67
CA GLN A 15 8.84 6.17 -20.76
C GLN A 15 7.47 5.75 -20.24
N GLU A 16 6.45 5.94 -21.08
CA GLU A 16 5.08 5.52 -20.83
C GLU A 16 4.62 4.55 -21.90
N LEU A 17 4.04 3.42 -21.49
CA LEU A 17 3.61 2.33 -22.37
C LEU A 17 2.24 1.82 -21.97
N PHE A 18 1.47 1.36 -22.95
CA PHE A 18 0.10 0.88 -22.79
C PHE A 18 -0.02 -0.56 -23.30
N TYR A 19 -0.65 -1.43 -22.53
CA TYR A 19 -0.81 -2.84 -22.87
C TYR A 19 -2.24 -3.34 -22.60
N PRO A 20 -2.85 -4.14 -23.47
CA PRO A 20 -3.93 -5.02 -23.05
C PRO A 20 -3.35 -6.08 -22.09
N ILE A 21 -4.16 -6.57 -21.16
CA ILE A 21 -3.78 -7.66 -20.26
C ILE A 21 -4.93 -8.65 -20.07
N SER A 22 -4.59 -9.92 -19.94
CA SER A 22 -5.53 -11.01 -19.67
C SER A 22 -5.03 -11.89 -18.51
N THR A 23 -5.90 -12.77 -18.02
CA THR A 23 -5.58 -13.66 -16.90
C THR A 23 -4.46 -14.66 -17.23
N ARG A 24 -4.13 -14.82 -18.52
CA ARG A 24 -3.00 -15.63 -18.99
C ARG A 24 -1.64 -14.94 -18.78
N ASP A 25 -1.65 -13.62 -18.69
CA ASP A 25 -0.47 -12.78 -18.53
C ASP A 25 -0.08 -12.72 -17.04
N ARG A 26 0.74 -13.68 -16.63
CA ARG A 26 1.14 -13.88 -15.23
C ARG A 26 2.48 -13.25 -14.92
N ALA A 27 2.68 -12.89 -13.66
CA ALA A 27 3.93 -12.36 -13.13
C ALA A 27 4.45 -11.14 -13.91
N ILE A 28 3.58 -10.32 -14.49
CA ILE A 28 3.99 -9.02 -15.04
C ILE A 28 4.34 -8.11 -13.85
N PRO A 29 5.48 -7.40 -13.80
CA PRO A 29 6.52 -7.28 -14.83
C PRO A 29 7.82 -8.00 -14.46
N ALA A 30 7.77 -9.18 -13.82
CA ALA A 30 8.91 -9.88 -13.20
C ALA A 30 10.22 -9.88 -14.02
N ARG A 31 10.16 -10.14 -15.33
CA ARG A 31 11.36 -10.11 -16.20
C ARG A 31 11.99 -8.72 -16.30
N LEU A 32 11.17 -7.67 -16.39
CA LEU A 32 11.64 -6.29 -16.35
C LEU A 32 12.21 -5.94 -14.98
N ALA A 33 11.53 -6.33 -13.90
CA ALA A 33 12.01 -6.14 -12.54
C ALA A 33 13.38 -6.81 -12.32
N GLY A 34 13.57 -8.03 -12.81
CA GLY A 34 14.87 -8.72 -12.75
C GLY A 34 15.97 -7.99 -13.50
N ALA A 35 15.68 -7.47 -14.71
CA ALA A 35 16.65 -6.67 -15.47
C ALA A 35 17.03 -5.37 -14.75
N LEU A 36 16.04 -4.69 -14.15
CA LEU A 36 16.29 -3.48 -13.34
C LEU A 36 17.05 -3.79 -12.05
N GLY A 37 16.78 -4.94 -11.43
CA GLY A 37 17.51 -5.42 -10.26
C GLY A 37 18.99 -5.68 -10.56
N GLU A 38 19.29 -6.27 -11.71
CA GLU A 38 20.68 -6.46 -12.15
C GLU A 38 21.36 -5.12 -12.42
N GLN A 39 20.69 -4.18 -13.11
CA GLN A 39 21.22 -2.83 -13.31
C GLN A 39 21.47 -2.10 -11.97
N ALA A 40 20.57 -2.22 -11.02
CA ALA A 40 20.74 -1.64 -9.68
C ALA A 40 21.91 -2.29 -8.91
N ARG A 41 22.16 -3.59 -9.12
CA ARG A 41 23.32 -4.28 -8.55
C ARG A 41 24.62 -3.77 -9.16
N SER A 42 24.70 -3.66 -10.48
CA SER A 42 25.86 -3.07 -11.17
C SER A 42 26.10 -1.63 -10.72
N ALA A 43 25.04 -0.85 -10.56
CA ALA A 43 25.11 0.55 -10.12
C ALA A 43 25.66 0.74 -8.70
N ARG A 44 25.62 -0.29 -7.84
CA ARG A 44 26.28 -0.24 -6.52
C ARG A 44 27.81 -0.29 -6.62
N GLN A 45 28.33 -0.84 -7.71
CA GLN A 45 29.76 -0.89 -8.00
C GLN A 45 30.19 0.33 -8.83
N ASP A 46 29.31 0.81 -9.71
CA ASP A 46 29.52 1.98 -10.56
C ASP A 46 28.27 2.88 -10.59
N PRO A 47 28.21 3.93 -9.75
CA PRO A 47 27.04 4.80 -9.63
C PRO A 47 26.62 5.54 -10.91
N GLU A 48 27.51 5.66 -11.91
CA GLU A 48 27.17 6.29 -13.20
C GLU A 48 26.18 5.43 -14.01
N GLN A 49 26.13 4.13 -13.74
CA GLN A 49 25.21 3.18 -14.38
C GLN A 49 23.83 3.13 -13.69
N ALA A 50 23.62 3.93 -12.64
CA ALA A 50 22.35 3.97 -11.94
C ALA A 50 21.24 4.46 -12.87
N TRP A 51 20.25 3.60 -13.09
CA TRP A 51 19.04 4.02 -13.79
C TRP A 51 18.24 5.00 -12.94
N ARG A 52 18.01 6.22 -13.49
CA ARG A 52 17.27 7.31 -12.82
C ARG A 52 15.94 7.66 -13.48
N GLY A 53 15.58 6.94 -14.55
CA GLY A 53 14.33 7.18 -15.28
C GLY A 53 13.11 6.65 -14.54
N GLN A 54 11.92 6.93 -15.10
CA GLN A 54 10.66 6.36 -14.63
C GLN A 54 9.94 5.61 -15.75
N LEU A 55 9.50 4.38 -15.47
CA LEU A 55 8.63 3.62 -16.36
C LEU A 55 7.20 3.67 -15.85
N ARG A 56 6.30 4.25 -16.63
CA ARG A 56 4.86 4.20 -16.40
C ARG A 56 4.23 3.19 -17.34
N LEU A 57 3.67 2.13 -16.80
CA LEU A 57 3.11 1.02 -17.56
C LEU A 57 1.62 0.91 -17.25
N THR A 58 0.80 1.25 -18.23
CA THR A 58 -0.66 1.23 -18.11
C THR A 58 -1.22 -0.02 -18.77
N PHE A 59 -2.15 -0.68 -18.07
CA PHE A 59 -2.77 -1.93 -18.51
C PHE A 59 -4.29 -1.77 -18.52
N ARG A 60 -4.95 -2.46 -19.46
CA ARG A 60 -6.41 -2.58 -19.52
C ARG A 60 -6.83 -4.04 -19.65
N GLY A 61 -7.71 -4.50 -18.76
CA GLY A 61 -8.21 -5.87 -18.72
C GLY A 61 -8.02 -6.51 -17.35
N SER A 62 -7.99 -7.85 -17.32
CA SER A 62 -7.89 -8.62 -16.07
C SER A 62 -6.50 -9.22 -15.92
N ALA A 63 -5.72 -8.78 -14.95
CA ALA A 63 -4.34 -9.26 -14.77
C ALA A 63 -4.30 -10.68 -14.17
N GLY A 64 -3.40 -11.53 -14.70
CA GLY A 64 -3.12 -12.84 -14.13
C GLY A 64 -2.43 -12.76 -12.76
N GLN A 65 -2.20 -13.94 -12.15
CA GLN A 65 -1.54 -14.03 -10.86
C GLN A 65 -0.15 -13.37 -10.86
N GLY A 66 0.19 -12.66 -9.78
CA GLY A 66 1.49 -12.03 -9.59
C GLY A 66 1.68 -10.71 -10.32
N PHE A 67 0.61 -9.95 -10.61
CA PHE A 67 0.74 -8.60 -11.16
C PHE A 67 1.53 -7.69 -10.20
N GLY A 68 2.58 -7.01 -10.68
CA GLY A 68 3.50 -6.24 -9.86
C GLY A 68 4.48 -7.05 -9.00
N VAL A 69 4.63 -8.37 -9.24
CA VAL A 69 5.62 -9.17 -8.49
C VAL A 69 7.03 -8.61 -8.66
N PHE A 70 7.79 -8.53 -7.56
CA PHE A 70 9.15 -7.97 -7.50
C PHE A 70 9.29 -6.53 -7.99
N LEU A 71 8.21 -5.75 -8.04
CA LEU A 71 8.29 -4.35 -8.48
C LEU A 71 9.33 -3.58 -7.67
N THR A 72 10.09 -2.74 -8.36
CA THR A 72 11.18 -1.95 -7.79
C THR A 72 11.00 -0.46 -8.09
N HIS A 73 11.83 0.37 -7.47
CA HIS A 73 11.85 1.81 -7.63
C HIS A 73 11.93 2.23 -9.10
N GLY A 74 11.33 3.38 -9.42
CA GLY A 74 11.28 3.92 -10.78
C GLY A 74 10.21 3.29 -11.68
N VAL A 75 9.48 2.26 -11.23
CA VAL A 75 8.40 1.65 -12.02
C VAL A 75 7.03 1.89 -11.39
N SER A 76 6.11 2.40 -12.19
CA SER A 76 4.70 2.60 -11.84
C SER A 76 3.82 1.77 -12.76
N LEU A 77 2.97 0.93 -12.18
CA LEU A 77 1.97 0.14 -12.89
C LEU A 77 0.59 0.73 -12.61
N HIS A 78 -0.20 0.97 -13.65
CA HIS A 78 -1.61 1.32 -13.50
C HIS A 78 -2.44 0.29 -14.26
N LEU A 79 -3.35 -0.40 -13.58
CA LEU A 79 -4.30 -1.34 -14.17
C LEU A 79 -5.70 -0.74 -14.11
N PHE A 80 -6.33 -0.58 -15.27
CA PHE A 80 -7.77 -0.36 -15.38
C PHE A 80 -8.47 -1.70 -15.62
N GLY A 81 -9.09 -2.24 -14.57
CA GLY A 81 -9.72 -3.58 -14.54
C GLY A 81 -9.57 -4.22 -13.16
N GLU A 82 -9.28 -5.53 -13.12
CA GLU A 82 -9.04 -6.27 -11.88
C GLU A 82 -7.80 -7.17 -11.96
N ALA A 83 -7.28 -7.60 -10.82
CA ALA A 83 -6.13 -8.50 -10.75
C ALA A 83 -6.42 -9.76 -9.93
N ASN A 84 -5.80 -10.88 -10.32
CA ASN A 84 -5.84 -12.10 -9.54
C ASN A 84 -4.87 -12.04 -8.34
N ASP A 85 -4.65 -13.17 -7.68
CA ASP A 85 -3.83 -13.27 -6.46
C ASP A 85 -2.40 -12.74 -6.60
N SER A 86 -1.79 -12.47 -5.45
CA SER A 86 -0.36 -12.16 -5.29
C SER A 86 0.08 -10.86 -5.95
N VAL A 87 -0.82 -9.87 -6.06
CA VAL A 87 -0.47 -8.52 -6.53
C VAL A 87 0.66 -7.95 -5.67
N GLY A 88 1.71 -7.42 -6.28
CA GLY A 88 2.81 -6.79 -5.55
C GLY A 88 3.59 -7.76 -4.65
N LYS A 89 3.49 -9.08 -4.85
CA LYS A 89 4.26 -10.05 -4.07
C LYS A 89 5.75 -9.70 -4.14
N SER A 90 6.39 -9.61 -2.98
CA SER A 90 7.81 -9.29 -2.83
C SER A 90 8.25 -8.01 -3.55
N MET A 91 7.34 -7.03 -3.73
CA MET A 91 7.73 -5.71 -4.22
C MET A 91 8.63 -5.00 -3.20
N SER A 92 9.64 -4.30 -3.69
CA SER A 92 10.62 -3.57 -2.87
C SER A 92 10.59 -2.06 -3.11
N GLY A 93 9.73 -1.59 -4.01
CA GLY A 93 9.62 -0.20 -4.42
C GLY A 93 8.63 -0.02 -5.56
N GLY A 94 8.55 1.19 -6.09
CA GLY A 94 7.62 1.53 -7.17
C GLY A 94 6.19 1.69 -6.69
N GLN A 95 5.26 1.78 -7.64
CA GLN A 95 3.84 2.01 -7.36
C GLN A 95 2.96 1.10 -8.21
N ILE A 96 1.93 0.53 -7.61
CA ILE A 96 0.87 -0.22 -8.27
C ILE A 96 -0.45 0.50 -7.98
N VAL A 97 -1.18 0.85 -9.03
CA VAL A 97 -2.53 1.41 -8.95
C VAL A 97 -3.47 0.45 -9.69
N ILE A 98 -4.55 0.05 -9.04
CA ILE A 98 -5.61 -0.76 -9.66
C ILE A 98 -6.93 -0.04 -9.45
N SER A 99 -7.55 0.33 -10.57
CA SER A 99 -8.83 1.04 -10.61
C SER A 99 -9.78 0.27 -11.52
N PRO A 100 -11.10 0.28 -11.29
CA PRO A 100 -12.06 -0.29 -12.22
C PRO A 100 -11.90 0.31 -13.63
N HIS A 101 -12.46 -0.36 -14.62
CA HIS A 101 -12.56 0.24 -15.95
C HIS A 101 -13.33 1.58 -15.85
N PRO A 102 -12.93 2.65 -16.57
CA PRO A 102 -13.62 3.95 -16.51
C PRO A 102 -15.12 3.89 -16.87
N GLU A 103 -15.53 2.83 -17.57
CA GLU A 103 -16.93 2.58 -17.95
C GLU A 103 -17.71 1.77 -16.91
N ALA A 104 -17.07 1.31 -15.83
CA ALA A 104 -17.74 0.63 -14.75
C ALA A 104 -18.87 1.51 -14.17
N ARG A 105 -20.00 0.88 -13.84
CA ARG A 105 -21.19 1.53 -13.28
C ARG A 105 -21.50 1.08 -11.85
N PHE A 106 -20.77 0.10 -11.35
CA PHE A 106 -20.90 -0.40 -9.98
C PHE A 106 -20.12 0.47 -8.99
N ALA A 107 -20.51 0.41 -7.71
CA ALA A 107 -19.74 1.02 -6.63
C ALA A 107 -18.46 0.21 -6.38
N ALA A 108 -17.31 0.76 -6.79
CA ALA A 108 -16.00 0.09 -6.70
C ALA A 108 -15.70 -0.45 -5.29
N ALA A 109 -16.06 0.32 -4.26
CA ALA A 109 -15.85 0.00 -2.85
C ALA A 109 -16.62 -1.23 -2.34
N GLU A 110 -17.56 -1.74 -3.12
CA GLU A 110 -18.35 -2.92 -2.81
C GLU A 110 -17.88 -4.17 -3.56
N GLN A 111 -16.97 -4.01 -4.52
CA GLN A 111 -16.53 -5.07 -5.40
C GLN A 111 -15.09 -5.50 -5.10
N SER A 112 -14.81 -6.79 -5.29
CA SER A 112 -13.43 -7.29 -5.28
C SER A 112 -12.68 -6.78 -6.52
N ILE A 113 -11.49 -6.23 -6.32
CA ILE A 113 -10.64 -5.72 -7.40
C ILE A 113 -9.28 -6.42 -7.47
N LEU A 114 -8.84 -7.02 -6.37
CA LEU A 114 -7.63 -7.83 -6.33
C LEU A 114 -7.81 -9.07 -5.46
N GLY A 115 -7.12 -10.16 -5.84
CA GLY A 115 -7.21 -11.46 -5.18
C GLY A 115 -6.44 -11.56 -3.85
N ASN A 116 -6.14 -12.79 -3.46
CA ASN A 116 -5.55 -13.13 -2.17
C ASN A 116 -4.05 -12.83 -2.11
N CYS A 117 -3.51 -12.72 -0.90
CA CYS A 117 -2.06 -12.65 -0.62
C CYS A 117 -1.33 -11.53 -1.37
N ALA A 118 -2.01 -10.42 -1.67
CA ALA A 118 -1.35 -9.24 -2.21
C ALA A 118 -0.34 -8.67 -1.20
N LEU A 119 0.76 -8.11 -1.72
CA LEU A 119 1.91 -7.61 -0.98
C LEU A 119 2.63 -8.66 -0.14
N TYR A 120 2.49 -9.95 -0.47
CA TYR A 120 3.16 -10.99 0.30
C TYR A 120 4.68 -10.75 0.36
N GLY A 121 5.18 -10.42 1.55
CA GLY A 121 6.60 -10.21 1.80
C GLY A 121 7.16 -8.96 1.11
N ALA A 122 6.31 -7.97 0.81
CA ALA A 122 6.75 -6.69 0.27
C ALA A 122 7.66 -5.96 1.27
N THR A 123 8.69 -5.27 0.80
CA THR A 123 9.67 -4.53 1.62
C THR A 123 9.69 -3.04 1.33
N GLY A 124 8.86 -2.57 0.38
CA GLY A 124 8.75 -1.16 0.03
C GLY A 124 7.79 -0.91 -1.12
N GLY A 125 7.58 0.37 -1.43
CA GLY A 125 6.71 0.84 -2.50
C GLY A 125 5.24 0.99 -2.08
N ARG A 126 4.38 1.31 -3.05
CA ARG A 126 2.98 1.70 -2.83
C ARG A 126 2.00 0.84 -3.63
N LEU A 127 0.91 0.41 -3.00
CA LEU A 127 -0.22 -0.24 -3.66
C LEU A 127 -1.53 0.49 -3.35
N TYR A 128 -2.18 1.00 -4.39
CA TYR A 128 -3.48 1.65 -4.31
C TYR A 128 -4.51 0.85 -5.10
N ALA A 129 -5.55 0.35 -4.45
CA ALA A 129 -6.61 -0.39 -5.09
C ALA A 129 -7.97 0.25 -4.80
N GLN A 130 -8.68 0.65 -5.84
CA GLN A 130 -10.03 1.19 -5.77
C GLN A 130 -11.05 0.06 -5.77
N GLY A 131 -11.09 -0.67 -4.65
CA GLY A 131 -11.99 -1.80 -4.42
C GLY A 131 -11.46 -2.69 -3.31
N ARG A 132 -12.10 -3.85 -3.12
CA ARG A 132 -11.79 -4.78 -2.04
C ARG A 132 -10.68 -5.75 -2.44
N ALA A 133 -9.77 -5.99 -1.51
CA ALA A 133 -8.77 -7.04 -1.59
C ALA A 133 -9.33 -8.37 -1.05
N GLY A 134 -8.78 -9.49 -1.53
CA GLY A 134 -9.06 -10.82 -0.99
C GLY A 134 -8.41 -11.08 0.38
N ASP A 135 -8.33 -12.35 0.75
CA ASP A 135 -7.77 -12.82 2.00
C ASP A 135 -6.25 -12.61 2.06
N ARG A 136 -5.73 -12.52 3.28
CA ARG A 136 -4.29 -12.35 3.57
C ARG A 136 -3.68 -11.15 2.85
N PHE A 137 -4.46 -10.08 2.68
CA PHE A 137 -3.96 -8.83 2.16
C PHE A 137 -2.81 -8.32 3.05
N ALA A 138 -1.69 -7.92 2.45
CA ALA A 138 -0.49 -7.45 3.16
C ALA A 138 0.14 -8.48 4.13
N VAL A 139 -0.03 -9.77 3.86
CA VAL A 139 0.62 -10.84 4.63
C VAL A 139 2.15 -10.68 4.59
N ARG A 140 2.80 -10.68 5.76
CA ARG A 140 4.25 -10.47 5.90
C ARG A 140 4.77 -9.17 5.25
N ASN A 141 3.92 -8.16 5.07
CA ASN A 141 4.37 -6.85 4.64
C ASN A 141 5.43 -6.31 5.62
N SER A 142 6.53 -5.84 5.06
CA SER A 142 7.73 -5.44 5.77
C SER A 142 8.27 -4.10 5.24
N GLY A 143 7.39 -3.27 4.66
CA GLY A 143 7.74 -1.89 4.30
C GLY A 143 6.88 -1.22 3.23
N ALA A 144 5.93 -1.93 2.60
CA ALA A 144 5.04 -1.30 1.63
C ALA A 144 3.94 -0.48 2.30
N THR A 145 3.52 0.59 1.63
CA THR A 145 2.34 1.39 1.97
C THR A 145 1.17 0.98 1.09
N ALA A 146 -0.01 0.76 1.65
CA ALA A 146 -1.16 0.32 0.87
C ALA A 146 -2.49 0.97 1.26
N VAL A 147 -3.36 1.19 0.28
CA VAL A 147 -4.74 1.66 0.47
C VAL A 147 -5.70 0.79 -0.35
N VAL A 148 -6.70 0.23 0.31
CA VAL A 148 -7.77 -0.60 -0.28
C VAL A 148 -9.14 -0.16 0.25
N GLU A 149 -10.23 -0.48 -0.44
CA GLU A 149 -11.61 -0.14 -0.02
C GLU A 149 -12.32 -1.29 0.72
N GLY A 150 -11.55 -2.31 1.13
CA GLY A 150 -11.95 -3.45 1.96
C GLY A 150 -10.91 -4.56 1.85
N ALA A 151 -10.93 -5.51 2.78
CA ALA A 151 -10.02 -6.65 2.77
C ALA A 151 -10.67 -7.91 3.34
N GLY A 152 -10.24 -9.09 2.87
CA GLY A 152 -10.71 -10.39 3.34
C GLY A 152 -10.13 -10.81 4.70
N LEU A 153 -10.18 -12.10 4.98
CA LEU A 153 -9.70 -12.71 6.22
C LEU A 153 -8.20 -12.50 6.40
N HIS A 154 -7.73 -12.36 7.64
CA HIS A 154 -6.31 -12.29 7.95
C HIS A 154 -5.57 -11.12 7.29
N CYS A 155 -6.22 -9.97 7.14
CA CYS A 155 -5.56 -8.74 6.68
C CYS A 155 -4.36 -8.41 7.59
N CYS A 156 -3.22 -8.04 7.00
CA CYS A 156 -1.97 -7.71 7.69
C CYS A 156 -1.36 -8.84 8.55
N GLU A 157 -1.71 -10.10 8.27
CA GLU A 157 -1.15 -11.24 9.00
C GLU A 157 0.39 -11.26 8.91
N TYR A 158 1.08 -11.40 10.06
CA TYR A 158 2.54 -11.40 10.16
C TYR A 158 3.25 -10.15 9.61
N MET A 159 2.55 -9.02 9.47
CA MET A 159 3.16 -7.76 9.06
C MET A 159 4.21 -7.30 10.08
N THR A 160 5.37 -6.85 9.60
CA THR A 160 6.51 -6.43 10.46
C THR A 160 6.88 -4.97 10.30
N GLN A 161 6.54 -4.34 9.17
CA GLN A 161 6.72 -2.92 8.89
C GLN A 161 5.75 -2.48 7.78
N GLY A 162 5.65 -1.17 7.55
CA GLY A 162 4.78 -0.57 6.52
C GLY A 162 3.52 0.05 7.10
N LEU A 163 2.65 0.53 6.22
CA LEU A 163 1.41 1.22 6.58
C LEU A 163 0.28 0.70 5.67
N VAL A 164 -0.80 0.20 6.26
CA VAL A 164 -2.00 -0.24 5.52
C VAL A 164 -3.20 0.56 5.96
N LEU A 165 -3.95 1.10 4.99
CA LEU A 165 -5.21 1.80 5.20
C LEU A 165 -6.33 1.03 4.49
N VAL A 166 -7.37 0.68 5.24
CA VAL A 166 -8.57 0.01 4.73
C VAL A 166 -9.76 0.96 4.87
N LEU A 167 -10.27 1.44 3.73
CA LEU A 167 -11.38 2.40 3.65
C LEU A 167 -12.77 1.74 3.69
N GLY A 168 -12.87 0.48 4.08
CA GLY A 168 -14.11 -0.28 4.10
C GLY A 168 -14.01 -1.51 4.99
N PRO A 169 -14.90 -2.50 4.82
CA PRO A 169 -14.95 -3.64 5.69
C PRO A 169 -13.67 -4.49 5.61
N VAL A 170 -13.14 -4.87 6.75
CA VAL A 170 -12.16 -5.94 6.91
C VAL A 170 -12.85 -7.18 7.48
N SER A 171 -12.38 -8.38 7.13
CA SER A 171 -12.87 -9.62 7.75
C SER A 171 -12.03 -10.01 8.97
N ASP A 172 -12.42 -11.09 9.62
CA ASP A 172 -11.90 -11.47 10.94
C ASP A 172 -10.39 -11.72 10.96
N ASN A 173 -9.86 -11.62 12.19
CA ASN A 173 -8.49 -11.95 12.53
C ASN A 173 -7.45 -11.04 11.85
N ALA A 174 -7.81 -9.78 11.63
CA ALA A 174 -6.89 -8.77 11.11
C ALA A 174 -5.73 -8.53 12.10
N GLY A 175 -4.51 -8.43 11.57
CA GLY A 175 -3.30 -8.19 12.37
C GLY A 175 -2.78 -9.40 13.14
N ALA A 176 -3.28 -10.61 12.89
CA ALA A 176 -2.77 -11.82 13.55
C ALA A 176 -1.25 -11.98 13.30
N GLY A 177 -0.46 -12.12 14.37
CA GLY A 177 0.99 -12.23 14.26
C GLY A 177 1.71 -10.95 13.79
N MET A 178 1.01 -9.81 13.65
CA MET A 178 1.62 -8.55 13.27
C MET A 178 2.51 -8.04 14.41
N THR A 179 3.79 -7.76 14.10
CA THR A 179 4.82 -7.36 15.07
C THR A 179 5.39 -5.97 14.82
N GLY A 180 5.04 -5.33 13.71
CA GLY A 180 5.41 -3.94 13.41
C GLY A 180 4.60 -3.36 12.25
N GLY A 181 4.68 -2.03 12.08
CA GLY A 181 3.88 -1.27 11.14
C GLY A 181 2.58 -0.73 11.72
N VAL A 182 1.77 -0.10 10.87
CA VAL A 182 0.51 0.56 11.26
C VAL A 182 -0.64 0.08 10.38
N LEU A 183 -1.78 -0.24 11.01
CA LEU A 183 -3.05 -0.52 10.34
C LEU A 183 -4.06 0.58 10.69
N PHE A 184 -4.53 1.30 9.69
CA PHE A 184 -5.67 2.21 9.81
C PHE A 184 -6.92 1.56 9.25
N LEU A 185 -8.00 1.59 10.01
CA LEU A 185 -9.33 1.15 9.61
C LEU A 185 -10.29 2.34 9.62
N TYR A 186 -11.11 2.45 8.58
CA TYR A 186 -12.19 3.44 8.52
C TYR A 186 -13.50 2.82 9.02
N GLY A 187 -14.12 3.46 10.01
CA GLY A 187 -15.26 2.94 10.79
C GLY A 187 -14.84 2.02 11.93
N ASP A 188 -15.73 1.85 12.93
CA ASP A 188 -15.49 0.96 14.06
C ASP A 188 -15.54 -0.50 13.62
N GLN A 189 -14.36 -1.12 13.61
CA GLN A 189 -14.12 -2.51 13.19
C GLN A 189 -13.22 -3.24 14.19
N ALA A 190 -13.21 -2.80 15.45
CA ALA A 190 -12.34 -3.36 16.49
C ALA A 190 -12.60 -4.86 16.72
N ALA A 191 -13.83 -5.32 16.51
CA ALA A 191 -14.19 -6.74 16.65
C ALA A 191 -13.52 -7.66 15.60
N GLN A 192 -13.10 -7.12 14.46
CA GLN A 192 -12.41 -7.88 13.40
C GLN A 192 -10.90 -7.94 13.61
N VAL A 193 -10.35 -7.08 14.48
CA VAL A 193 -8.93 -7.01 14.80
C VAL A 193 -8.58 -8.05 15.86
N ASN A 194 -7.46 -8.77 15.68
CA ASN A 194 -6.99 -9.72 16.67
C ASN A 194 -6.35 -8.99 17.87
N PRO A 195 -6.98 -9.00 19.06
CA PRO A 195 -6.51 -8.25 20.22
C PRO A 195 -5.29 -8.90 20.89
N ALA A 196 -4.92 -10.13 20.53
CA ALA A 196 -3.71 -10.77 21.04
C ALA A 196 -2.43 -10.15 20.45
N PHE A 197 -2.54 -9.41 19.34
CA PHE A 197 -1.39 -8.84 18.63
C PHE A 197 -1.47 -7.33 18.48
N LEU A 198 -2.66 -6.78 18.27
CA LEU A 198 -2.86 -5.36 18.03
C LEU A 198 -3.66 -4.70 19.14
N GLN A 199 -3.34 -3.43 19.37
CA GLN A 199 -4.09 -2.54 20.25
C GLN A 199 -4.39 -1.25 19.49
N GLU A 200 -5.61 -0.75 19.67
CA GLU A 200 -5.99 0.58 19.20
C GLU A 200 -5.28 1.65 20.03
N VAL A 201 -4.71 2.64 19.36
CA VAL A 201 -4.05 3.78 20.00
C VAL A 201 -4.61 5.07 19.41
N PRO A 202 -4.89 6.11 20.23
CA PRO A 202 -5.40 7.38 19.73
C PRO A 202 -4.53 7.95 18.60
N LEU A 203 -5.19 8.59 17.63
CA LEU A 203 -4.50 9.38 16.63
C LEU A 203 -4.01 10.68 17.25
N ASN A 204 -2.75 11.04 16.99
CA ASN A 204 -2.24 12.38 17.24
C ASN A 204 -2.21 13.21 15.95
N ARG A 205 -1.88 14.49 16.05
CA ARG A 205 -1.82 15.40 14.89
C ARG A 205 -0.89 14.94 13.77
N ALA A 206 0.24 14.29 14.11
CA ALA A 206 1.17 13.78 13.11
C ALA A 206 0.57 12.59 12.35
N ASN A 207 -0.10 11.67 13.05
CA ASN A 207 -0.80 10.55 12.44
C ASN A 207 -1.97 11.01 11.57
N GLU A 208 -2.75 12.00 12.02
CA GLU A 208 -3.82 12.57 11.21
C GLU A 208 -3.30 13.22 9.92
N SER A 209 -2.17 13.93 10.00
CA SER A 209 -1.53 14.55 8.84
C SER A 209 -1.03 13.50 7.84
N GLU A 210 -0.36 12.44 8.33
CA GLU A 210 0.09 11.31 7.50
C GLU A 210 -1.08 10.60 6.82
N LEU A 211 -2.14 10.33 7.56
CA LEU A 211 -3.35 9.70 7.04
C LEU A 211 -4.04 10.55 5.97
N LYS A 212 -4.17 11.86 6.20
CA LYS A 212 -4.75 12.78 5.22
C LYS A 212 -3.89 12.83 3.94
N ALA A 213 -2.57 12.92 4.08
CA ALA A 213 -1.66 12.91 2.93
C ALA A 213 -1.75 11.60 2.14
N LEU A 214 -1.87 10.46 2.81
CA LEU A 214 -2.06 9.16 2.18
C LEU A 214 -3.39 9.06 1.41
N LEU A 215 -4.47 9.58 1.99
CA LEU A 215 -5.78 9.67 1.33
C LEU A 215 -5.74 10.59 0.11
N ASP A 216 -5.07 11.74 0.20
CA ASP A 216 -4.89 12.66 -0.92
C ASP A 216 -4.12 11.97 -2.05
N ASP A 217 -3.00 11.29 -1.76
CA ASP A 217 -2.22 10.53 -2.76
C ASP A 217 -3.05 9.41 -3.41
N TYR A 218 -3.79 8.67 -2.59
CA TYR A 218 -4.71 7.63 -3.07
C TYR A 218 -5.80 8.18 -3.98
N LEU A 219 -6.41 9.32 -3.63
CA LEU A 219 -7.42 9.99 -4.45
C LEU A 219 -6.82 10.44 -5.80
N GLN A 220 -5.61 11.02 -5.80
CA GLN A 220 -4.96 11.45 -7.04
C GLN A 220 -4.63 10.25 -7.95
N ALA A 221 -4.20 9.14 -7.37
CA ALA A 221 -3.85 7.94 -8.13
C ALA A 221 -5.08 7.20 -8.70
N THR A 222 -6.17 7.11 -7.94
CA THR A 222 -7.31 6.24 -8.27
C THR A 222 -8.56 6.98 -8.74
N GLY A 223 -8.71 8.26 -8.36
CA GLY A 223 -9.97 8.99 -8.53
C GLY A 223 -11.10 8.53 -7.58
N SER A 224 -10.81 7.71 -6.57
CA SER A 224 -11.79 7.10 -5.66
C SER A 224 -12.86 8.08 -5.18
N ALA A 225 -14.13 7.73 -5.43
CA ALA A 225 -15.27 8.50 -4.94
C ALA A 225 -15.36 8.49 -3.41
N ARG A 226 -14.98 7.39 -2.75
CA ARG A 226 -14.98 7.28 -1.28
C ARG A 226 -13.92 8.18 -0.67
N ALA A 227 -12.69 8.15 -1.18
CA ALA A 227 -11.62 9.03 -0.70
C ALA A 227 -11.98 10.51 -0.91
N ARG A 228 -12.60 10.84 -2.05
CA ARG A 228 -13.11 12.19 -2.34
C ARG A 228 -14.14 12.64 -1.30
N ALA A 229 -15.10 11.79 -0.96
CA ALA A 229 -16.13 12.12 0.04
C ALA A 229 -15.50 12.34 1.43
N ILE A 230 -14.60 11.44 1.85
CA ILE A 230 -13.88 11.55 3.13
C ILE A 230 -13.09 12.86 3.22
N LEU A 231 -12.35 13.20 2.15
CA LEU A 231 -11.51 14.40 2.13
C LEU A 231 -12.32 15.71 2.04
N ALA A 232 -13.50 15.66 1.42
CA ALA A 232 -14.40 16.81 1.32
C ALA A 232 -14.94 17.25 2.70
N ASP A 233 -15.12 16.31 3.63
CA ASP A 233 -15.57 16.59 5.00
C ASP A 233 -14.63 15.96 6.05
N TRP A 234 -13.34 16.28 5.90
CA TRP A 234 -12.28 15.70 6.73
C TRP A 234 -12.49 15.91 8.25
N ALA A 235 -13.07 17.03 8.66
CA ALA A 235 -13.21 17.37 10.08
C ALA A 235 -14.10 16.38 10.85
N GLU A 236 -15.16 15.89 10.19
CA GLU A 236 -16.05 14.85 10.69
C GLU A 236 -15.43 13.47 10.49
N HIS A 237 -14.98 13.18 9.26
CA HIS A 237 -14.51 11.85 8.90
C HIS A 237 -13.22 11.41 9.62
N ARG A 238 -12.36 12.34 10.03
CA ARG A 238 -11.11 12.00 10.75
C ARG A 238 -11.37 11.23 12.06
N GLN A 239 -12.54 11.43 12.67
CA GLN A 239 -12.93 10.78 13.93
C GLN A 239 -13.35 9.32 13.73
N LEU A 240 -13.62 8.92 12.48
CA LEU A 240 -14.01 7.57 12.12
C LEU A 240 -12.79 6.68 11.79
N PHE A 241 -11.57 7.21 11.90
CA PHE A 241 -10.38 6.40 11.68
C PHE A 241 -9.86 5.83 12.99
N HIS A 242 -9.66 4.52 12.98
CA HIS A 242 -9.11 3.76 14.09
C HIS A 242 -7.69 3.31 13.72
N ARG A 243 -6.73 3.57 14.60
CA ARG A 243 -5.32 3.23 14.39
C ARG A 243 -4.92 2.08 15.29
N PHE A 244 -4.53 0.98 14.66
CA PHE A 244 -4.04 -0.22 15.34
C PHE A 244 -2.53 -0.39 15.11
N VAL A 245 -1.83 -0.69 16.19
CA VAL A 245 -0.39 -0.99 16.19
C VAL A 245 -0.10 -2.21 17.06
N PRO A 246 1.04 -2.89 16.89
CA PRO A 246 1.39 -4.04 17.73
C PRO A 246 1.45 -3.69 19.22
N LEU A 247 1.10 -4.63 20.09
CA LEU A 247 1.03 -4.41 21.55
C LEU A 247 2.29 -3.75 22.13
N LYS A 248 3.49 -4.19 21.70
CA LYS A 248 4.76 -3.61 22.18
C LYS A 248 4.92 -2.14 21.78
N GLN A 249 4.50 -1.79 20.56
CA GLN A 249 4.52 -0.41 20.09
C GLN A 249 3.47 0.42 20.85
N ALA A 250 2.25 -0.11 21.02
CA ALA A 250 1.19 0.54 21.78
C ALA A 250 1.61 0.88 23.22
N GLN A 251 2.22 -0.06 23.93
CA GLN A 251 2.73 0.16 25.29
C GLN A 251 3.72 1.33 25.35
N THR A 252 4.60 1.43 24.34
CA THR A 252 5.62 2.49 24.27
C THR A 252 4.97 3.86 24.03
N GLU A 253 4.03 3.93 23.08
CA GLU A 253 3.33 5.18 22.73
C GLU A 253 2.44 5.67 23.88
N LEU A 254 1.69 4.77 24.51
CA LEU A 254 0.78 5.10 25.62
C LEU A 254 1.55 5.51 26.88
N ALA A 255 2.69 4.88 27.17
CA ALA A 255 3.56 5.30 28.27
C ALA A 255 4.16 6.70 28.04
N GLY A 256 4.55 7.02 26.80
CA GLY A 256 5.06 8.33 26.43
C GLY A 256 4.03 9.45 26.58
N THR A 257 2.74 9.16 26.41
CA THR A 257 1.65 10.12 26.64
C THR A 257 1.29 10.33 28.12
N ALA A 258 1.74 9.45 29.02
CA ALA A 258 1.40 9.48 30.44
C ALA A 258 2.47 10.16 31.33
N ALA A 259 3.60 10.58 30.77
CA ALA A 259 4.61 11.33 31.52
C ALA A 259 4.16 12.79 31.70
N PRO A 260 3.97 13.29 32.94
CA PRO A 260 3.59 14.68 33.16
C PRO A 260 4.74 15.62 32.72
N GLU A 261 4.39 16.71 32.03
CA GLU A 261 5.30 17.81 31.75
C GLU A 261 5.94 18.27 33.07
N ALA A 262 7.21 17.94 33.27
CA ALA A 262 7.96 18.42 34.42
C ALA A 262 8.01 19.95 34.35
N GLN A 263 7.28 20.59 35.27
CA GLN A 263 7.33 22.04 35.50
C GLN A 263 8.79 22.46 35.62
N ILE A 264 9.30 23.16 34.60
CA ILE A 264 10.54 23.91 34.69
C ILE A 264 10.28 25.04 35.69
N THR A 265 10.58 24.79 36.96
CA THR A 265 10.58 25.82 37.98
C THR A 265 11.88 26.59 37.82
N GLU A 266 11.79 27.79 37.25
CA GLU A 266 12.85 28.79 37.30
C GLU A 266 13.22 29.04 38.77
N LYS A 267 14.39 28.58 39.19
CA LYS A 267 15.02 29.09 40.41
C LYS A 267 15.78 30.37 40.04
N VAL A 268 15.10 31.49 40.23
CA VAL A 268 15.74 32.79 40.47
C VAL A 268 16.46 32.70 41.81
N ARG A 269 17.80 32.75 41.78
CA ARG A 269 18.63 33.51 42.72
C ARG A 269 20.10 33.48 42.29
#